data_AF-A0A482ZVN0-F1
#
_entry.id   AF-A0A482ZVN0-F1
#
_cell.length_a   1.000
_cell.length_b   1.000
_cell.length_c   1.000
_cell.angle_alpha   90.00
_cell.angle_beta   90.00
_cell.angle_gamma   90.00
#
_symmetry.space_group_name_H-M   'P 1'
#
loop_
_entity.id
_entity.type
_entity.pdbx_description
1 polymer ?
#
loop_
_entity_poly.entity_id
_entity_poly.type
_entity_poly.pdbx_seq_one_letter_code
_entity_poly.pdbx_strand_id
1 'polypeptide(L)'
;MLVHYNLNKINHQDFCEKVENCLSQLDENAAALSSKLIHIPVYYGFDTGLDLEAMLATKNLDLNSFIAIHSSIEYLVYAIGFSPVFAFLGKVDARIQTPRLATPRISIPAGSVGIADSQTAIYPTQSSGGWNIIGRTPLDLSLNNPKNIDKFSLGDRVKFTPITRAEYLAQGGR
;
A
#
# COMPACT_ATOMS: atom_id res chain seq x y z
N MET A 1 -17.57 1.50 0.11
CA MET A 1 -17.91 0.27 -0.63
C MET A 1 -18.60 0.66 -1.92
N LEU A 2 -18.20 0.09 -3.06
CA LEU A 2 -18.86 0.29 -4.35
C LEU A 2 -19.72 -0.94 -4.65
N VAL A 3 -21.00 -0.75 -4.97
CA VAL A 3 -21.92 -1.85 -5.30
C VAL A 3 -22.47 -1.62 -6.70
N HIS A 4 -22.30 -2.61 -7.58
CA HIS A 4 -22.85 -2.59 -8.93
C HIS A 4 -24.13 -3.42 -8.99
N TYR A 5 -25.13 -2.96 -9.75
CA TYR A 5 -26.37 -3.68 -9.98
C TYR A 5 -26.81 -3.57 -11.44
N ASN A 6 -27.64 -4.53 -11.88
CA ASN A 6 -28.13 -4.59 -13.25
C ASN A 6 -29.52 -3.96 -13.34
N LEU A 7 -29.63 -2.86 -14.09
CA LEU A 7 -30.88 -2.11 -14.28
C LEU A 7 -31.99 -2.93 -14.95
N ASN A 8 -31.65 -3.98 -15.70
CA ASN A 8 -32.64 -4.89 -16.28
C ASN A 8 -33.26 -5.86 -15.25
N LYS A 9 -32.70 -5.93 -14.03
CA LYS A 9 -33.17 -6.82 -12.96
C LYS A 9 -33.80 -6.07 -11.80
N ILE A 10 -33.40 -4.82 -11.55
CA ILE A 10 -33.88 -4.00 -10.44
C ILE A 10 -33.73 -2.52 -10.78
N ASN A 11 -34.74 -1.71 -10.43
CA ASN A 11 -34.64 -0.26 -10.58
C ASN A 11 -33.81 0.36 -9.44
N HIS A 12 -33.46 1.64 -9.58
CA HIS A 12 -32.61 2.34 -8.61
C HIS A 12 -33.23 2.40 -7.21
N GLN A 13 -34.53 2.69 -7.10
CA GLN A 13 -35.19 2.88 -5.81
C GLN A 13 -35.24 1.57 -5.03
N ASP A 14 -35.73 0.50 -5.66
CA ASP A 14 -35.81 -0.83 -5.04
C ASP A 14 -34.42 -1.36 -4.64
N PHE A 15 -33.39 -1.03 -5.44
CA PHE A 15 -32.01 -1.39 -5.11
C PHE A 15 -31.53 -0.65 -3.86
N CYS A 16 -31.74 0.67 -3.77
CA CYS A 16 -31.40 1.45 -2.59
C CYS A 16 -32.12 0.93 -1.33
N GLU A 17 -33.42 0.67 -1.41
CA GLU A 17 -34.19 0.12 -0.30
C GLU A 17 -33.65 -1.24 0.16
N LYS A 18 -33.27 -2.12 -0.78
CA LYS A 18 -32.63 -3.41 -0.43
C LYS A 18 -31.28 -3.22 0.25
N VAL A 19 -30.46 -2.29 -0.23
CA VAL A 19 -29.16 -1.99 0.40
C VAL A 19 -29.36 -1.46 1.82
N GLU A 20 -30.28 -0.51 2.02
CA GLU A 20 -30.60 0.04 3.34
C GLU A 20 -31.11 -1.03 4.31
N ASN A 21 -31.98 -1.93 3.85
CA ASN A 21 -32.45 -3.05 4.65
C ASN A 21 -31.33 -4.03 5.01
N CYS A 22 -30.39 -4.31 4.10
CA CYS A 22 -29.23 -5.12 4.42
C CYS A 22 -28.31 -4.44 5.44
N LEU A 23 -28.09 -3.14 5.31
CA LEU A 23 -27.24 -2.37 6.21
C LEU A 23 -27.83 -2.29 7.63
N SER A 24 -29.15 -2.17 7.77
CA SER A 24 -29.82 -2.12 9.08
C SER A 24 -29.80 -3.45 9.83
N GLN A 25 -29.51 -4.55 9.14
CA GLN A 25 -29.42 -5.91 9.69
C GLN A 25 -27.98 -6.37 9.89
N LEU A 26 -26.98 -5.51 9.63
CA LEU A 26 -25.58 -5.85 9.86
C LEU A 26 -25.34 -6.05 11.35
N ASP A 27 -24.88 -7.24 11.71
CA ASP A 27 -24.32 -7.49 13.04
C ASP A 27 -22.93 -6.86 13.11
N GLU A 28 -22.77 -5.81 13.92
CA GLU A 28 -21.47 -5.20 14.18
C GLU A 28 -20.49 -6.17 14.86
N ASN A 29 -20.99 -7.28 15.41
CA ASN A 29 -20.18 -8.36 16.00
C ASN A 29 -19.87 -9.50 15.01
N ALA A 30 -20.14 -9.31 13.71
CA ALA A 30 -19.76 -10.28 12.70
C ALA A 30 -18.28 -10.70 12.87
N ALA A 31 -18.04 -12.02 12.83
CA ALA A 31 -16.77 -12.64 13.20
C ALA A 31 -15.58 -11.89 12.60
N ALA A 32 -14.58 -11.60 13.44
CA ALA A 32 -13.36 -10.93 13.03
C ALA A 32 -12.79 -11.62 11.79
N LEU A 33 -12.66 -10.86 10.70
CA LEU A 33 -11.99 -11.31 9.49
C LEU A 33 -10.61 -11.84 9.91
N SER A 34 -10.31 -13.08 9.51
CA SER A 34 -8.97 -13.66 9.70
C SER A 34 -7.96 -12.73 9.02
N SER A 35 -7.13 -12.08 9.83
CA SER A 35 -6.21 -11.02 9.40
C SER A 35 -4.79 -11.46 9.68
N LYS A 36 -3.99 -11.55 8.61
CA LYS A 36 -2.58 -11.97 8.68
C LYS A 36 -1.68 -10.75 8.87
N LEU A 37 -0.59 -10.95 9.59
CA LEU A 37 0.51 -9.98 9.63
C LEU A 37 1.57 -10.38 8.59
N ILE A 38 1.85 -9.48 7.65
CA ILE A 38 2.76 -9.68 6.53
C ILE A 38 3.97 -8.77 6.72
N HIS A 39 5.15 -9.37 6.84
CA HIS A 39 6.41 -8.62 6.90
C HIS A 39 6.94 -8.35 5.50
N ILE A 40 7.27 -7.09 5.23
CA ILE A 40 7.83 -6.65 3.95
C ILE A 40 9.22 -6.06 4.21
N PRO A 41 10.31 -6.73 3.78
CA PRO A 41 11.64 -6.16 3.90
C PRO A 41 11.78 -4.96 2.96
N VAL A 42 12.33 -3.84 3.44
CA VAL A 42 12.49 -2.61 2.66
C VAL A 42 13.90 -2.07 2.84
N TYR A 43 14.57 -1.83 1.72
CA TYR A 43 15.80 -1.07 1.68
C TYR A 43 15.48 0.40 1.40
N TYR A 44 15.84 1.27 2.35
CA TYR A 44 15.63 2.72 2.29
C TYR A 44 16.92 3.41 1.83
N GLY A 45 17.39 3.09 0.62
CA GLY A 45 18.59 3.68 0.05
C GLY A 45 18.28 4.83 -0.89
N PHE A 46 19.14 5.85 -0.98
CA PHE A 46 18.98 6.95 -1.93
C PHE A 46 19.01 6.52 -3.40
N ASP A 47 19.59 5.34 -3.70
CA ASP A 47 19.57 4.70 -5.01
C ASP A 47 18.21 4.05 -5.36
N THR A 48 17.36 3.81 -4.37
CA THR A 48 16.05 3.14 -4.53
C THR A 48 14.86 4.00 -4.12
N GLY A 49 15.06 4.93 -3.19
CA GLY A 49 14.10 5.93 -2.75
C GLY A 49 14.26 7.21 -3.55
N LEU A 50 13.59 7.27 -4.71
CA LEU A 50 13.71 8.38 -5.67
C LEU A 50 13.34 9.77 -5.10
N ASP A 51 12.57 9.81 -4.01
CA ASP A 51 12.13 11.04 -3.36
C ASP A 51 12.61 11.15 -1.91
N LEU A 52 13.35 10.15 -1.43
CA LEU A 52 13.70 10.02 -0.02
C LEU A 52 14.51 11.24 0.46
N GLU A 53 15.55 11.63 -0.28
CA GLU A 53 16.41 12.77 0.08
C GLU A 53 15.62 14.09 0.17
N ALA A 54 14.75 14.35 -0.81
CA ALA A 54 13.89 15.54 -0.82
C ALA A 54 12.89 15.55 0.33
N MET A 55 12.33 14.38 0.67
CA MET A 55 11.45 14.23 1.83
C MET A 55 12.20 14.48 3.15
N LEU A 56 13.38 13.89 3.33
CA LEU A 56 14.21 14.10 4.52
C LEU A 56 14.51 15.59 4.74
N ALA A 57 14.93 16.29 3.68
CA ALA A 57 15.19 17.73 3.73
C ALA A 57 13.94 18.54 4.09
N THR A 58 12.81 18.28 3.41
CA THR A 58 11.55 19.02 3.63
C THR A 58 10.99 18.80 5.03
N LYS A 59 11.17 17.60 5.59
CA LYS A 59 10.68 17.22 6.92
C LYS A 59 11.67 17.50 8.03
N ASN A 60 12.89 17.94 7.71
CA ASN A 60 13.99 18.11 8.65
C ASN A 60 14.22 16.84 9.50
N LEU A 61 14.29 15.70 8.82
CA LEU A 61 14.53 14.39 9.43
C LEU A 61 15.81 13.78 8.87
N ASP A 62 16.58 13.10 9.72
CA ASP A 62 17.61 12.19 9.25
C ASP A 62 17.01 10.86 8.78
N LEU A 63 17.81 10.09 8.03
CA LEU A 63 17.38 8.83 7.45
C LEU A 63 16.92 7.82 8.50
N ASN A 64 17.63 7.69 9.63
CA ASN A 64 17.30 6.70 10.65
C ASN A 64 15.98 7.04 11.34
N SER A 65 15.77 8.33 11.64
CA SER A 65 14.51 8.83 12.19
C SER A 65 13.35 8.56 11.23
N PHE A 66 13.52 8.82 9.93
CA PHE A 66 12.48 8.54 8.93
C PHE A 66 12.14 7.04 8.85
N ILE A 67 13.17 6.19 8.76
CA ILE A 67 13.01 4.73 8.73
C ILE A 67 12.25 4.26 9.96
N ALA A 68 12.68 4.69 11.16
CA ALA A 68 12.05 4.32 12.42
C ALA A 68 10.56 4.71 12.44
N ILE A 69 10.21 5.90 11.96
CA ILE A 69 8.82 6.34 11.87
C ILE A 69 8.04 5.42 10.93
N HIS A 70 8.51 5.24 9.69
CA HIS A 70 7.78 4.46 8.68
C HIS A 70 7.66 2.97 9.06
N SER A 71 8.66 2.36 9.71
CA SER A 71 8.63 0.95 10.07
C SER A 71 8.06 0.65 11.47
N SER A 72 7.73 1.67 12.27
CA SER A 72 7.32 1.47 13.67
C SER A 72 5.96 0.80 13.84
N ILE A 73 5.05 0.96 12.87
CA ILE A 73 3.65 0.54 12.97
C ILE A 73 3.29 -0.59 12.00
N GLU A 74 2.16 -1.22 12.28
CA GLU A 74 1.47 -2.14 11.37
C GLU A 74 0.43 -1.36 10.58
N TYR A 75 0.49 -1.46 9.26
CA TYR A 75 -0.43 -0.79 8.36
C TYR A 75 -1.57 -1.72 7.94
N LEU A 76 -2.81 -1.28 8.14
CA LEU A 76 -3.98 -2.02 7.67
C LEU A 76 -4.11 -1.93 6.14
N VAL A 77 -4.41 -3.04 5.47
CA VAL A 77 -4.79 -3.06 4.06
C VAL A 77 -6.23 -2.54 3.94
N TYR A 78 -6.41 -1.27 3.55
CA TYR A 78 -7.72 -0.64 3.40
C TYR A 78 -8.40 -0.96 2.07
N ALA A 79 -7.61 -1.10 1.01
CA ALA A 79 -8.09 -1.40 -0.32
C ALA A 79 -7.03 -2.17 -1.10
N ILE A 80 -7.50 -2.98 -2.05
CA ILE A 80 -6.66 -3.63 -3.06
C ILE A 80 -7.24 -3.23 -4.41
N GLY A 81 -6.40 -2.71 -5.30
CA GLY A 81 -6.86 -2.13 -6.57
C GLY A 81 -5.79 -1.25 -7.20
N PHE A 82 -6.12 -0.48 -8.23
CA PHE A 82 -5.17 0.16 -9.18
C PHE A 82 -4.49 -0.85 -10.12
N SER A 83 -3.83 -1.87 -9.56
CA SER A 83 -3.47 -3.09 -10.26
C SER A 83 -3.75 -4.28 -9.35
N PRO A 84 -3.86 -5.51 -9.87
CA PRO A 84 -3.93 -6.67 -8.99
C PRO A 84 -2.74 -6.67 -8.02
N VAL A 85 -2.97 -7.03 -6.76
CA VAL A 85 -1.98 -7.07 -5.66
C VAL A 85 -1.51 -5.70 -5.14
N PHE A 86 -1.86 -4.57 -5.78
CA PHE A 86 -1.50 -3.26 -5.23
C PHE A 86 -2.39 -2.95 -4.01
N ALA A 87 -1.78 -2.97 -2.83
CA ALA A 87 -2.43 -2.73 -1.55
C ALA A 87 -2.24 -1.28 -1.10
N PHE A 88 -3.35 -0.58 -0.88
CA PHE A 88 -3.36 0.72 -0.22
C PHE A 88 -3.31 0.49 1.29
N LEU A 89 -2.19 0.86 1.89
CA LEU A 89 -1.93 0.62 3.30
C LEU A 89 -2.30 1.84 4.13
N GLY A 90 -2.56 1.56 5.41
CA GLY A 90 -3.15 2.50 6.34
C GLY A 90 -2.39 3.79 6.61
N LYS A 91 -2.91 4.55 7.59
CA LYS A 91 -2.50 5.93 7.82
C LYS A 91 -1.02 6.01 8.22
N VAL A 92 -0.23 6.71 7.42
CA VAL A 92 1.17 7.01 7.74
C VAL A 92 1.25 8.09 8.82
N ASP A 93 2.27 8.03 9.68
CA ASP A 93 2.54 9.04 10.71
C ASP A 93 2.64 10.45 10.09
N ALA A 94 1.99 11.44 10.71
CA ALA A 94 1.90 12.82 10.21
C ALA A 94 3.27 13.46 9.93
N ARG A 95 4.33 13.04 10.64
CA ARG A 95 5.69 13.55 10.45
C ARG A 95 6.26 13.25 9.07
N ILE A 96 5.81 12.17 8.41
CA ILE A 96 6.32 11.73 7.11
C ILE A 96 5.27 11.77 6.00
N GLN A 97 4.07 12.29 6.27
CA GLN A 97 3.04 12.50 5.25
C GLN A 97 3.51 13.56 4.24
N THR A 98 3.45 13.22 2.95
CA THR A 98 3.89 14.10 1.87
C THR A 98 2.91 13.99 0.70
N PRO A 99 2.41 15.11 0.15
CA PRO A 99 1.51 15.07 -0.99
C PRO A 99 2.09 14.29 -2.16
N ARG A 100 1.22 13.67 -2.97
CA ARG A 100 1.65 13.10 -4.25
C ARG A 100 2.33 14.16 -5.13
N LEU A 101 3.26 13.72 -5.96
CA LEU A 101 3.89 14.54 -6.98
C LEU A 101 2.82 15.16 -7.90
N ALA A 102 3.03 16.43 -8.26
CA ALA A 102 2.17 17.15 -9.18
C ALA A 102 2.15 16.49 -10.57
N THR A 103 3.32 16.07 -11.05
CA THR A 103 3.49 15.33 -12.30
C THR A 103 3.91 13.90 -11.98
N PRO A 104 3.09 12.88 -12.30
CA PRO A 104 3.45 11.48 -12.11
C PRO A 104 4.70 11.08 -12.91
N ARG A 105 5.50 10.17 -12.34
CA ARG A 105 6.57 9.50 -13.09
C ARG A 105 5.97 8.56 -14.11
N ILE A 106 6.60 8.50 -15.30
CA ILE A 106 6.23 7.56 -16.36
C ILE A 106 6.58 6.12 -15.97
N SER A 107 7.64 5.92 -15.19
CA SER A 107 8.08 4.60 -14.75
C SER A 107 8.59 4.64 -13.31
N ILE A 108 7.97 3.80 -12.47
CA ILE A 108 8.37 3.47 -11.11
C ILE A 108 8.73 1.99 -11.11
N PRO A 109 9.93 1.58 -10.65
CA PRO A 109 10.34 0.18 -10.62
C PRO A 109 9.40 -0.69 -9.76
N ALA A 110 9.27 -1.97 -10.12
CA ALA A 110 8.59 -2.95 -9.28
C ALA A 110 9.25 -3.07 -7.90
N GLY A 111 8.46 -3.36 -6.87
CA GLY A 111 8.86 -3.42 -5.48
C GLY A 111 9.02 -2.05 -4.80
N SER A 112 8.86 -0.93 -5.54
CA SER A 112 9.00 0.40 -4.94
C SER A 112 7.99 0.59 -3.82
N VAL A 113 8.42 1.19 -2.72
CA VAL A 113 7.56 1.58 -1.60
C VAL A 113 7.36 3.09 -1.68
N GLY A 114 6.12 3.54 -1.64
CA GLY A 114 5.80 4.95 -1.82
C GLY A 114 4.87 5.50 -0.74
N ILE A 115 4.93 6.82 -0.54
CA ILE A 115 3.98 7.59 0.28
C ILE A 115 3.26 8.63 -0.59
N ALA A 116 1.93 8.71 -0.44
CA ALA A 116 1.11 9.80 -0.97
C ALA A 116 0.11 10.24 0.09
N ASP A 117 0.19 11.52 0.45
CA ASP A 117 -0.60 12.13 1.52
C ASP A 117 -0.46 11.32 2.81
N SER A 118 -1.55 10.70 3.26
CA SER A 118 -1.59 9.89 4.47
C SER A 118 -1.50 8.39 4.21
N GLN A 119 -1.12 7.93 3.02
CA GLN A 119 -1.08 6.51 2.67
C GLN A 119 0.31 6.05 2.25
N THR A 120 0.59 4.76 2.46
CA THR A 120 1.79 4.07 1.96
C THR A 120 1.37 2.83 1.16
N ALA A 121 2.19 2.39 0.21
CA ALA A 121 1.87 1.27 -0.67
C ALA A 121 3.14 0.65 -1.25
N ILE A 122 3.01 -0.57 -1.79
CA ILE A 122 4.05 -1.23 -2.56
C ILE A 122 3.59 -1.39 -4.01
N TYR A 123 4.41 -0.96 -4.94
CA TYR A 123 4.20 -1.16 -6.38
C TYR A 123 4.56 -2.60 -6.76
N PRO A 124 3.60 -3.48 -7.11
CA PRO A 124 3.89 -4.88 -7.38
C PRO A 124 4.58 -5.09 -8.73
N THR A 125 4.41 -4.15 -9.67
CA THR A 125 4.98 -4.17 -11.02
C THR A 125 5.46 -2.78 -11.41
N GLN A 126 6.30 -2.72 -12.45
CA GLN A 126 6.71 -1.45 -13.02
C GLN A 126 5.50 -0.72 -13.61
N SER A 127 5.26 0.50 -13.18
CA SER A 127 4.08 1.29 -13.59
C SER A 127 4.32 2.79 -13.44
N SER A 128 3.44 3.62 -14.01
CA SER A 128 3.45 5.07 -13.76
C SER A 128 2.80 5.39 -12.42
N GLY A 129 3.19 6.52 -11.81
CA GLY A 129 2.60 6.93 -10.53
C GLY A 129 3.18 8.23 -9.98
N GLY A 130 2.41 8.87 -9.09
CA GLY A 130 2.79 10.13 -8.47
C GLY A 130 3.18 10.00 -6.99
N TRP A 131 3.43 8.80 -6.48
CA TRP A 131 3.77 8.64 -5.06
C TRP A 131 5.25 8.94 -4.84
N ASN A 132 5.58 9.46 -3.66
CA ASN A 132 6.96 9.73 -3.26
C ASN A 132 7.63 8.40 -2.92
N ILE A 133 8.63 7.97 -3.69
CA ILE A 133 9.30 6.68 -3.54
C ILE A 133 10.39 6.80 -2.47
N ILE A 134 10.26 6.00 -1.41
CA ILE A 134 11.07 6.10 -0.20
C ILE A 134 12.04 4.92 -0.02
N GLY A 135 11.92 3.90 -0.85
CA GLY A 135 12.73 2.69 -0.79
C GLY A 135 12.12 1.59 -1.63
N ARG A 136 12.66 0.38 -1.50
CA ARG A 136 12.24 -0.75 -2.34
C ARG A 136 12.36 -2.09 -1.62
N THR A 137 11.39 -2.97 -1.85
CA THR A 137 11.44 -4.36 -1.40
C THR A 137 12.07 -5.26 -2.48
N PRO A 138 12.85 -6.28 -2.10
CA PRO A 138 13.34 -7.29 -3.04
C PRO A 138 12.28 -8.36 -3.35
N LEU A 139 11.15 -8.36 -2.64
CA LEU A 139 10.09 -9.35 -2.85
C LEU A 139 9.45 -9.18 -4.23
N ASP A 140 9.34 -10.29 -4.96
CA ASP A 140 8.50 -10.37 -6.15
C ASP A 140 7.02 -10.41 -5.73
N LEU A 141 6.30 -9.34 -6.03
CA LEU A 141 4.85 -9.21 -5.84
C LEU A 141 4.09 -9.22 -7.17
N SER A 142 4.78 -9.48 -8.28
CA SER A 142 4.18 -9.48 -9.60
C SER A 142 3.24 -10.67 -9.80
N LEU A 143 2.30 -10.51 -10.73
CA LEU A 143 1.38 -11.59 -11.13
C LEU A 143 2.03 -12.67 -11.99
N ASN A 144 3.30 -12.53 -12.38
CA ASN A 144 4.04 -13.60 -13.05
C ASN A 144 4.18 -14.84 -12.14
N ASN A 145 4.09 -14.64 -10.83
CA ASN A 145 3.97 -15.69 -9.84
C ASN A 145 2.52 -15.77 -9.33
N PRO A 146 1.75 -16.81 -9.71
CA PRO A 146 0.35 -16.97 -9.30
C PRO A 146 0.13 -16.99 -7.78
N LYS A 147 1.16 -17.32 -6.99
CA LYS A 147 1.08 -17.31 -5.52
C LYS A 147 0.90 -15.91 -4.93
N ASN A 148 1.15 -14.86 -5.72
CA ASN A 148 1.02 -13.48 -5.28
C ASN A 148 -0.41 -12.94 -5.35
N ILE A 149 -1.34 -13.63 -6.02
CA ILE A 149 -2.71 -13.14 -6.21
C ILE A 149 -3.44 -12.88 -4.88
N ASP A 150 -3.20 -13.74 -3.88
CA ASP A 150 -3.78 -13.66 -2.54
C ASP A 150 -2.76 -13.12 -1.51
N LYS A 151 -1.73 -12.41 -1.97
CA LYS A 151 -0.65 -11.94 -1.09
C LYS A 151 -1.16 -10.97 -0.02
N PHE A 152 -2.13 -10.14 -0.39
CA PHE A 152 -2.81 -9.20 0.50
C PHE A 152 -4.31 -9.46 0.44
N SER A 153 -4.97 -9.39 1.59
CA SER A 153 -6.43 -9.38 1.72
C SER A 153 -6.89 -8.14 2.50
N LEU A 154 -8.12 -7.70 2.26
CA LEU A 154 -8.71 -6.61 3.05
C LEU A 154 -8.68 -6.97 4.53
N GLY A 155 -8.20 -6.04 5.36
CA GLY A 155 -8.03 -6.26 6.79
C GLY A 155 -6.73 -6.92 7.21
N ASP A 156 -5.88 -7.41 6.28
CA ASP A 156 -4.52 -7.82 6.61
C ASP A 156 -3.71 -6.63 7.15
N ARG A 157 -2.64 -6.95 7.88
CA ARG A 157 -1.67 -5.97 8.40
C ARG A 157 -0.33 -6.16 7.71
N VAL A 158 0.30 -5.06 7.33
CA VAL A 158 1.64 -5.03 6.74
C VAL A 158 2.60 -4.34 7.70
N LYS A 159 3.73 -4.99 7.99
CA LYS A 159 4.83 -4.38 8.75
C LYS A 159 6.07 -4.30 7.87
N PHE A 160 6.58 -3.09 7.68
CA PHE A 160 7.83 -2.90 6.97
C PHE A 160 9.01 -3.21 7.89
N THR A 161 9.93 -4.03 7.41
CA THR A 161 11.16 -4.38 8.13
C THR A 161 12.33 -3.74 7.39
N PRO A 162 13.02 -2.75 7.96
CA PRO A 162 14.20 -2.16 7.33
C PRO A 162 15.30 -3.20 7.13
N ILE A 163 15.91 -3.21 5.96
CA ILE A 163 17.06 -4.07 5.63
C ILE A 163 18.20 -3.25 5.06
N THR A 164 19.41 -3.78 5.20
CA THR A 164 20.63 -3.22 4.64
C THR A 164 20.70 -3.43 3.12
N ARG A 165 21.59 -2.67 2.46
CA ARG A 165 21.88 -2.86 1.03
C ARG A 165 22.38 -4.27 0.72
N ALA A 166 23.19 -4.85 1.60
CA ALA A 166 23.73 -6.19 1.42
C ALA A 166 22.62 -7.25 1.43
N GLU A 167 21.69 -7.16 2.39
CA GLU A 167 20.52 -8.05 2.45
C GLU A 167 19.60 -7.85 1.25
N TYR A 168 19.40 -6.60 0.80
CA TYR A 168 18.60 -6.28 -0.38
C TYR A 168 19.13 -6.99 -1.63
N LEU A 169 20.44 -6.88 -1.87
CA LEU A 169 21.09 -7.53 -3.01
C LEU A 169 21.10 -9.06 -2.87
N ALA A 170 21.35 -9.59 -1.67
CA ALA A 170 21.33 -11.04 -1.42
C ALA A 170 19.96 -11.68 -1.66
N GLN A 171 18.88 -10.91 -1.49
CA GLN A 171 17.50 -11.34 -1.76
C GLN A 171 17.06 -11.09 -3.21
N GLY A 172 17.97 -10.66 -4.10
CA GLY A 172 17.70 -10.47 -5.53
C GLY A 172 17.23 -9.06 -5.91
N GLY A 173 17.34 -8.09 -5.00
CA GLY A 173 17.10 -6.68 -5.30
C GLY A 173 18.03 -6.15 -6.40
N ARG A 174 17.53 -5.23 -7.24
CA ARG A 174 18.24 -4.70 -8.42
C ARG A 174 18.13 -3.20 -8.55
#